data_AF-A0AAD7HGP9-F1
#
_entry.id   AF-A0AAD7HGP9-F1
#
_cell.length_a   1.000
_cell.length_b   1.000
_cell.length_c   1.000
_cell.angle_alpha   90.00
_cell.angle_beta   90.00
_cell.angle_gamma   90.00
#
_symmetry.space_group_name_H-M   'P 1'
#
loop_
_entity.id
_entity.type
_entity.pdbx_description
1 polymer ?
#
loop_
_entity_poly.entity_id
_entity_poly.type
_entity_poly.pdbx_seq_one_letter_code
_entity_poly.pdbx_strand_id
1 'polypeptide(L)'
;MAPPTVRSSARVAASLTTSSASIASSDGDTGEQLRKEKRRGDDYQKELYGTRKKLKRSHNTSANQAAVLAETQLENTTLRAQVTHLEDEIMGLEAESSNLQAEVNSQKSARSVVSKKLHVMSQTVRRIDSRLNTAASKATAKAKKERNRLFSFTLKEKGVVPDSTRDMITDLVALDGVRPNKVVGVLKRIAFLSFFALAVALEAAVFPSP
;
A
#
# COMPACT_ATOMS: atom_id res chain seq x y z
N MET A 1 -40.16 10.26 -45.12
CA MET A 1 -40.68 11.48 -45.77
C MET A 1 -41.38 11.06 -47.05
N ALA A 2 -42.71 11.14 -47.09
CA ALA A 2 -43.50 10.87 -48.29
C ALA A 2 -43.98 12.22 -48.87
N PRO A 3 -43.90 12.45 -50.19
CA PRO A 3 -44.41 13.68 -50.80
C PRO A 3 -45.94 13.60 -50.98
N PRO A 4 -46.70 14.70 -50.78
CA PRO A 4 -48.12 14.71 -51.12
C PRO A 4 -48.32 14.90 -52.62
N THR A 5 -49.14 14.01 -53.15
CA THR A 5 -49.60 13.82 -54.53
C THR A 5 -50.31 15.05 -55.09
N VAL A 6 -49.85 15.53 -56.25
CA VAL A 6 -50.50 16.55 -57.07
C VAL A 6 -51.76 15.94 -57.69
N ARG A 7 -52.95 16.39 -57.28
CA ARG A 7 -54.22 16.07 -57.97
C ARG A 7 -54.56 17.18 -58.97
N SER A 8 -54.22 16.90 -60.22
CA SER A 8 -54.82 17.50 -61.41
C SER A 8 -56.30 17.14 -61.50
N SER A 9 -57.18 18.13 -61.71
CA SER A 9 -58.52 17.89 -62.25
C SER A 9 -58.87 19.01 -63.20
N ALA A 10 -58.96 18.62 -64.47
CA ALA A 10 -59.38 19.40 -65.61
C ALA A 10 -60.90 19.29 -65.82
N ARG A 11 -61.43 20.23 -66.64
CA ARG A 11 -62.79 20.35 -67.18
C ARG A 11 -63.82 20.83 -66.15
N VAL A 12 -64.60 21.87 -66.44
CA VAL A 12 -65.59 21.92 -67.52
C VAL A 12 -65.66 23.31 -68.16
N ALA A 13 -65.48 23.34 -69.48
CA ALA A 13 -65.99 24.38 -70.35
C ALA A 13 -67.33 23.88 -70.92
N ALA A 14 -68.39 24.68 -70.76
CA ALA A 14 -69.55 24.82 -71.66
C ALA A 14 -70.79 25.28 -70.88
N SER A 15 -71.19 26.55 -71.06
CA SER A 15 -72.53 26.93 -71.55
C SER A 15 -72.68 28.45 -71.44
N LEU A 16 -72.31 29.16 -72.50
CA LEU A 16 -72.98 30.41 -72.86
C LEU A 16 -74.33 30.03 -73.42
N THR A 17 -75.42 30.60 -72.89
CA THR A 17 -76.40 31.41 -73.65
C THR A 17 -77.60 31.76 -72.77
N THR A 18 -78.18 32.93 -73.08
CA THR A 18 -79.51 33.43 -72.72
C THR A 18 -79.78 33.81 -71.25
N SER A 19 -79.68 35.11 -70.96
CA SER A 19 -80.79 35.89 -70.38
C SER A 19 -80.45 37.38 -70.38
N SER A 20 -80.69 38.01 -71.52
CA SER A 20 -80.77 39.46 -71.69
C SER A 20 -82.22 39.88 -71.49
N ALA A 21 -82.64 40.07 -70.24
CA ALA A 21 -83.93 40.67 -69.89
C ALA A 21 -83.96 41.13 -68.42
N SER A 22 -83.48 42.36 -68.15
CA SER A 22 -83.94 43.21 -67.03
C SER A 22 -83.06 44.46 -66.91
N ILE A 23 -83.21 45.42 -67.83
CA ILE A 23 -82.64 46.77 -67.71
C ILE A 23 -83.80 47.74 -67.50
N ALA A 24 -84.40 47.75 -66.31
CA ALA A 24 -85.37 48.78 -65.90
C ALA A 24 -85.75 48.61 -64.40
N SER A 25 -84.79 48.60 -63.47
CA SER A 25 -84.97 48.74 -61.99
C SER A 25 -83.66 48.46 -61.19
N SER A 26 -82.48 48.44 -61.81
CA SER A 26 -81.30 47.71 -61.31
C SER A 26 -80.17 48.57 -60.68
N ASP A 27 -80.33 49.90 -60.59
CA ASP A 27 -79.22 50.78 -60.17
C ASP A 27 -79.07 50.89 -58.64
N GLY A 28 -80.10 50.55 -57.86
CA GLY A 28 -80.03 50.52 -56.39
C GLY A 28 -79.43 49.23 -55.81
N ASP A 29 -79.76 48.07 -56.38
CA ASP A 29 -79.37 46.74 -55.88
C ASP A 29 -77.91 46.39 -56.26
N THR A 30 -77.46 46.77 -57.44
CA THR A 30 -76.07 46.59 -57.89
C THR A 30 -75.07 47.37 -57.04
N GLY A 31 -75.44 48.57 -56.56
CA GLY A 31 -74.60 49.37 -55.67
C GLY A 31 -74.45 48.77 -54.28
N GLU A 32 -75.50 48.14 -53.74
CA GLU A 32 -75.43 47.45 -52.44
C GLU A 32 -74.62 46.16 -52.53
N GLN A 33 -74.77 45.39 -53.61
CA GLN A 33 -73.96 44.20 -53.87
C GLN A 33 -72.47 44.55 -54.01
N LEU A 34 -72.13 45.62 -54.74
CA LEU A 34 -70.75 46.09 -54.87
C LEU A 34 -70.15 46.50 -53.51
N ARG A 35 -70.94 47.15 -52.64
CA ARG A 35 -70.50 47.50 -51.28
C ARG A 35 -70.27 46.26 -50.42
N LYS A 36 -71.11 45.23 -50.53
CA LYS A 36 -70.95 43.94 -49.82
C LYS A 36 -69.68 43.21 -50.27
N GLU A 37 -69.45 43.11 -51.58
CA GLU A 37 -68.24 42.49 -52.13
C GLU A 37 -66.97 43.25 -51.74
N LYS A 38 -67.01 44.58 -51.74
CA LYS A 38 -65.87 45.39 -51.25
C LYS A 38 -65.55 45.10 -49.78
N ARG A 39 -66.56 45.03 -48.91
CA ARG A 39 -66.37 44.66 -47.48
C ARG A 39 -65.77 43.26 -47.34
N ARG A 40 -66.26 42.29 -48.11
CA ARG A 40 -65.68 40.93 -48.15
C ARG A 40 -64.22 40.95 -48.58
N GLY A 41 -63.89 41.73 -49.61
CA GLY A 41 -62.51 41.93 -50.05
C GLY A 41 -61.60 42.50 -48.95
N ASP A 42 -62.06 43.55 -48.26
CA ASP A 42 -61.32 44.15 -47.13
C ASP A 42 -61.11 43.14 -45.98
N ASP A 43 -62.12 42.32 -45.69
CA ASP A 43 -62.04 41.31 -44.62
C ASP A 43 -61.10 40.16 -45.01
N TYR A 44 -61.15 39.66 -46.25
CA TYR A 44 -60.18 38.69 -46.75
C TYR A 44 -58.75 39.23 -46.72
N GLN A 45 -58.55 40.52 -47.05
CA GLN A 45 -57.22 41.13 -46.97
C GLN A 45 -56.69 41.19 -45.53
N LYS A 46 -57.56 41.50 -44.55
CA LYS A 46 -57.19 41.45 -43.12
C LYS A 46 -56.85 40.03 -42.67
N GLU A 47 -57.62 39.03 -43.09
CA GLU A 47 -57.35 37.61 -42.77
C GLU A 47 -56.03 37.13 -43.38
N LEU A 48 -55.76 37.45 -44.65
CA LEU A 48 -54.50 37.14 -45.32
C LEU A 48 -53.31 37.80 -44.63
N TYR A 49 -53.45 39.06 -44.21
CA TYR A 49 -52.41 39.74 -43.43
C TYR A 49 -52.18 39.06 -42.07
N GLY A 50 -53.27 38.71 -41.36
CA GLY A 50 -53.20 38.02 -40.07
C GLY A 50 -52.56 36.64 -40.16
N THR A 51 -52.93 35.83 -41.15
CA THR A 51 -52.35 34.51 -41.42
C THR A 51 -50.88 34.61 -41.81
N ARG A 52 -50.50 35.55 -42.69
CA ARG A 52 -49.09 35.80 -43.04
C ARG A 52 -48.26 36.21 -41.83
N LYS A 53 -48.80 37.04 -40.94
CA LYS A 53 -48.14 37.42 -39.68
C LYS A 53 -47.95 36.22 -38.74
N LYS A 54 -48.96 35.35 -38.60
CA LYS A 54 -48.86 34.11 -37.82
C LYS A 54 -47.82 33.15 -38.42
N LEU A 55 -47.81 32.98 -39.74
CA LEU A 55 -46.85 32.14 -40.46
C LEU A 55 -45.42 32.64 -40.24
N LYS A 56 -45.18 33.95 -40.36
CA LYS A 56 -43.86 34.55 -40.10
C LYS A 56 -43.38 34.29 -38.68
N ARG A 57 -44.26 34.41 -37.67
CA ARG A 57 -43.94 34.10 -36.28
C ARG A 57 -43.58 32.62 -36.11
N SER A 58 -44.40 31.73 -36.65
CA SER A 58 -44.17 30.28 -36.60
C SER A 58 -42.85 29.88 -37.26
N HIS A 59 -42.53 30.45 -38.42
CA HIS A 59 -41.26 30.23 -39.09
C HIS A 59 -40.08 30.68 -38.21
N ASN A 60 -40.16 31.87 -37.62
CA ASN A 60 -39.10 32.36 -36.73
C ASN A 60 -38.94 31.48 -35.48
N THR A 61 -40.04 31.01 -34.87
CA THR A 61 -39.95 30.09 -33.73
C THR A 61 -39.32 28.75 -34.13
N SER A 62 -39.67 28.22 -35.32
CA SER A 62 -39.07 26.98 -35.83
C SER A 62 -37.58 27.15 -36.13
N ALA A 63 -37.17 28.27 -36.72
CA ALA A 63 -35.77 28.58 -36.96
C ALA A 63 -34.97 28.68 -35.64
N ASN A 64 -35.52 29.36 -34.63
CA ASN A 64 -34.90 29.45 -33.31
C ASN A 64 -34.79 28.08 -32.63
N GLN A 65 -35.83 27.25 -32.71
CA GLN A 65 -35.79 25.88 -32.19
C GLN A 65 -34.72 25.03 -32.90
N ALA A 66 -34.59 25.15 -34.22
CA ALA A 66 -33.55 24.45 -34.97
C ALA A 66 -32.14 24.89 -34.55
N ALA A 67 -31.93 26.17 -34.28
CA ALA A 67 -30.65 26.67 -33.77
C ALA A 67 -30.31 26.10 -32.38
N VAL A 68 -31.26 26.10 -31.45
CA VAL A 68 -31.07 25.51 -30.10
C VAL A 68 -30.80 24.00 -30.19
N LEU A 69 -31.48 23.29 -31.10
CA LEU A 69 -31.22 21.86 -31.32
C LEU A 69 -29.80 21.61 -31.85
N ALA A 70 -29.31 22.46 -32.76
CA ALA A 70 -27.95 22.35 -33.26
C ALA A 70 -26.90 22.62 -32.18
N GLU A 71 -27.12 23.63 -31.34
CA GLU A 71 -26.24 23.97 -30.22
C GLU A 71 -26.19 22.84 -29.17
N THR A 72 -27.36 22.32 -28.76
CA THR A 72 -27.44 21.20 -27.80
C THR A 72 -26.85 19.90 -28.37
N GLN A 73 -26.92 19.68 -29.68
CA GLN A 73 -26.25 18.54 -30.33
C GLN A 73 -24.72 18.69 -30.26
N LEU A 74 -24.20 19.88 -30.54
CA LEU A 74 -22.77 20.16 -30.43
C LEU A 74 -22.26 19.98 -29.00
N GLU A 75 -23.00 20.51 -28.02
CA GLU A 75 -22.70 20.32 -26.60
C GLU A 75 -22.68 18.83 -26.23
N ASN A 76 -23.69 18.06 -26.65
CA ASN A 76 -23.74 16.61 -26.43
C ASN A 76 -22.54 15.88 -27.05
N THR A 77 -22.11 16.26 -28.26
CA THR A 77 -20.92 15.66 -28.87
C THR A 77 -19.64 15.98 -28.09
N THR A 78 -19.55 17.20 -27.56
CA THR A 78 -18.40 17.65 -26.75
C THR A 78 -18.36 16.89 -25.42
N LEU A 79 -19.49 16.79 -24.73
CA LEU A 79 -19.61 16.04 -23.47
C LEU A 79 -19.29 14.56 -23.67
N ARG A 80 -19.76 13.95 -24.77
CA ARG A 80 -19.41 12.56 -25.09
C ARG A 80 -17.91 12.37 -25.30
N ALA A 81 -17.25 13.28 -25.99
CA ALA A 81 -15.79 13.23 -26.17
C ALA A 81 -15.04 13.39 -24.84
N GLN A 82 -15.54 14.22 -23.92
CA GLN A 82 -14.99 14.35 -22.57
C GLN A 82 -15.18 13.08 -21.75
N VAL A 83 -16.36 12.44 -21.82
CA VAL A 83 -16.62 11.17 -21.14
C VAL A 83 -15.66 10.09 -21.63
N THR A 84 -15.48 9.94 -22.95
CA THR A 84 -14.54 8.93 -23.49
C THR A 84 -13.11 9.19 -23.04
N HIS A 85 -12.67 10.46 -23.02
CA HIS A 85 -11.33 10.81 -22.53
C HIS A 85 -11.15 10.44 -21.05
N LEU A 86 -12.15 10.73 -20.21
CA LEU A 86 -12.10 10.39 -18.78
C LEU A 86 -12.14 8.87 -18.56
N GLU A 87 -12.89 8.13 -19.36
CA GLU A 87 -12.90 6.66 -19.33
C GLU A 87 -11.51 6.07 -19.65
N ASP A 88 -10.84 6.60 -20.68
CA ASP A 88 -9.46 6.20 -21.02
C ASP A 88 -8.47 6.51 -19.89
N GLU A 89 -8.60 7.68 -19.24
CA GLU A 89 -7.76 8.08 -18.11
C GLU A 89 -7.98 7.16 -16.89
N ILE A 90 -9.25 6.82 -16.59
CA ILE A 90 -9.60 5.86 -15.52
C ILE A 90 -8.95 4.51 -15.79
N MET A 91 -9.07 3.98 -17.03
CA MET A 91 -8.44 2.72 -17.40
C MET A 91 -6.92 2.75 -17.25
N GLY A 92 -6.29 3.86 -17.61
CA GLY A 92 -4.84 4.08 -17.42
C GLY A 92 -4.44 4.02 -15.95
N LEU A 93 -5.17 4.74 -15.09
CA LEU A 93 -4.92 4.79 -13.64
C LEU A 93 -5.17 3.43 -12.96
N GLU A 94 -6.19 2.68 -13.40
CA GLU A 94 -6.45 1.33 -12.89
C GLU A 94 -5.30 0.36 -13.23
N ALA A 95 -4.76 0.44 -14.44
CA ALA A 95 -3.60 -0.35 -14.85
C ALA A 95 -2.35 0.01 -14.03
N GLU A 96 -2.09 1.30 -13.81
CA GLU A 96 -0.99 1.76 -12.96
C GLU A 96 -1.15 1.28 -11.51
N SER A 97 -2.34 1.41 -10.94
CA SER A 97 -2.68 0.94 -9.59
C SER A 97 -2.42 -0.56 -9.44
N SER A 98 -2.83 -1.36 -10.43
CA SER A 98 -2.57 -2.80 -10.46
C SER A 98 -1.07 -3.13 -10.47
N ASN A 99 -0.29 -2.41 -11.27
CA ASN A 99 1.17 -2.56 -11.33
C ASN A 99 1.84 -2.19 -10.01
N LEU A 100 1.45 -1.07 -9.40
CA LEU A 100 1.96 -0.64 -8.10
C LEU A 100 1.62 -1.65 -7.00
N GLN A 101 0.42 -2.22 -7.03
CA GLN A 101 0.03 -3.27 -6.07
C GLN A 101 0.88 -4.53 -6.21
N ALA A 102 1.21 -4.94 -7.44
CA ALA A 102 2.13 -6.04 -7.70
C ALA A 102 3.54 -5.76 -7.16
N GLU A 103 4.06 -4.54 -7.38
CA GLU A 103 5.36 -4.11 -6.88
C GLU A 103 5.41 -4.10 -5.35
N VAL A 104 4.37 -3.58 -4.68
CA VAL A 104 4.26 -3.60 -3.22
C VAL A 104 4.30 -5.04 -2.67
N ASN A 105 3.61 -5.97 -3.33
CA ASN A 105 3.61 -7.38 -2.92
C ASN A 105 4.99 -8.03 -3.11
N SER A 106 5.68 -7.72 -4.22
CA SER A 106 7.05 -8.15 -4.47
C SER A 106 8.01 -7.65 -3.39
N GLN A 107 7.95 -6.36 -3.07
CA GLN A 107 8.78 -5.74 -2.02
C GLN A 107 8.50 -6.32 -0.64
N LYS A 108 7.23 -6.56 -0.30
CA LYS A 108 6.84 -7.20 0.96
C LYS A 108 7.46 -8.59 1.09
N SER A 109 7.47 -9.34 -0.01
CA SER A 109 8.06 -10.68 -0.07
C SER A 109 9.59 -10.62 0.10
N ALA A 110 10.25 -9.69 -0.61
CA ALA A 110 11.68 -9.45 -0.46
C ALA A 110 12.07 -9.04 0.98
N ARG A 111 11.31 -8.13 1.61
CA ARG A 111 11.52 -7.74 3.01
C ARG A 111 11.38 -8.92 3.98
N SER A 112 10.44 -9.83 3.74
CA SER A 112 10.31 -11.05 4.56
C SER A 112 11.56 -11.93 4.49
N VAL A 113 12.11 -12.12 3.29
CA VAL A 113 13.34 -12.90 3.09
C VAL A 113 14.53 -12.25 3.82
N VAL A 114 14.70 -10.94 3.64
CA VAL A 114 15.77 -10.17 4.32
C VAL A 114 15.61 -10.24 5.84
N SER A 115 14.40 -10.10 6.37
CA SER A 115 14.11 -10.19 7.80
C SER A 115 14.49 -11.57 8.36
N LYS A 116 14.14 -12.66 7.67
CA LYS A 116 14.53 -14.02 8.06
C LYS A 116 16.06 -14.18 8.08
N LYS A 117 16.75 -13.69 7.04
CA LYS A 117 18.22 -13.74 6.97
C LYS A 117 18.86 -12.97 8.12
N LEU A 118 18.37 -11.78 8.42
CA LEU A 118 18.84 -10.95 9.54
C LEU A 118 18.63 -11.67 10.87
N HIS A 119 17.46 -12.30 11.07
CA HIS A 119 17.19 -13.08 12.28
C HIS A 119 18.19 -14.24 12.46
N VAL A 120 18.44 -15.01 11.40
CA VAL A 120 19.44 -16.09 11.43
C VAL A 120 20.83 -15.55 11.74
N MET A 121 21.27 -14.48 11.08
CA MET A 121 22.56 -13.85 11.35
C MET A 121 22.67 -13.38 12.80
N SER A 122 21.64 -12.72 13.32
CA SER A 122 21.59 -12.27 14.71
C SER A 122 21.74 -13.44 15.70
N GLN A 123 21.06 -14.56 15.44
CA GLN A 123 21.24 -15.78 16.24
C GLN A 123 22.66 -16.34 16.15
N THR A 124 23.28 -16.34 14.96
CA THR A 124 24.66 -16.82 14.80
C THR A 124 25.65 -15.97 15.58
N VAL A 125 25.51 -14.63 15.52
CA VAL A 125 26.35 -13.69 16.28
C VAL A 125 26.21 -13.95 17.78
N ARG A 126 24.97 -14.07 18.30
CA ARG A 126 24.74 -14.39 19.72
C ARG A 126 25.39 -15.71 20.16
N ARG A 127 25.46 -16.71 19.27
CA ARG A 127 26.11 -18.00 19.57
C ARG A 127 27.63 -17.90 19.57
N ILE A 128 28.23 -16.92 18.88
CA ILE A 128 29.68 -16.72 18.91
C ILE A 128 30.11 -16.31 20.31
N ASP A 129 29.41 -15.36 20.94
CA ASP A 129 29.75 -14.88 22.29
C ASP A 129 29.69 -16.02 23.33
N SER A 130 28.63 -16.84 23.29
CA SER A 130 28.49 -17.96 24.23
C SER A 130 29.55 -19.05 24.00
N ARG A 131 29.91 -19.33 22.74
CA ARG A 131 31.01 -20.24 22.38
C ARG A 131 32.36 -19.70 22.81
N LEU A 132 32.61 -18.41 22.63
CA LEU A 132 33.84 -17.73 23.03
C LEU A 132 34.01 -17.76 24.55
N ASN A 133 32.96 -17.43 25.30
CA ASN A 133 32.95 -17.52 26.76
C ASN A 133 33.21 -18.96 27.24
N THR A 134 32.55 -19.95 26.63
CA THR A 134 32.78 -21.36 26.96
C THR A 134 34.22 -21.80 26.66
N ALA A 135 34.77 -21.39 25.52
CA ALA A 135 36.15 -21.68 25.16
C ALA A 135 37.14 -21.01 26.12
N ALA A 136 36.90 -19.76 26.50
CA ALA A 136 37.70 -19.03 27.48
C ALA A 136 37.64 -19.70 28.86
N SER A 137 36.45 -20.07 29.36
CA SER A 137 36.30 -20.80 30.63
C SER A 137 37.00 -22.16 30.62
N LYS A 138 36.94 -22.91 29.50
CA LYS A 138 37.67 -24.18 29.37
C LYS A 138 39.18 -23.97 29.36
N ALA A 139 39.66 -22.94 28.66
CA ALA A 139 41.08 -22.60 28.61
C ALA A 139 41.61 -22.21 29.99
N THR A 140 40.89 -21.35 30.74
CA THR A 140 41.27 -20.96 32.10
C THR A 140 41.20 -22.13 33.08
N ALA A 141 40.18 -22.99 32.98
CA ALA A 141 40.09 -24.20 33.80
C ALA A 141 41.26 -25.17 33.52
N LYS A 142 41.64 -25.36 32.25
CA LYS A 142 42.80 -26.19 31.87
C LYS A 142 44.10 -25.58 32.39
N ALA A 143 44.31 -24.28 32.21
CA ALA A 143 45.48 -23.57 32.73
C ALA A 143 45.56 -23.66 34.26
N LYS A 144 44.44 -23.50 34.97
CA LYS A 144 44.37 -23.68 36.43
C LYS A 144 44.68 -25.11 36.85
N LYS A 145 44.19 -26.12 36.11
CA LYS A 145 44.48 -27.53 36.37
C LYS A 145 45.96 -27.86 36.18
N GLU A 146 46.58 -27.39 35.10
CA GLU A 146 48.02 -27.56 34.85
C GLU A 146 48.87 -26.82 35.90
N ARG A 147 48.49 -25.58 36.25
CA ARG A 147 49.12 -24.85 37.36
C ARG A 147 49.02 -25.66 38.65
N ASN A 148 47.82 -26.13 39.02
CA ASN A 148 47.65 -26.93 40.22
C ASN A 148 48.49 -28.20 40.17
N ARG A 149 48.64 -28.86 39.01
CA ARG A 149 49.49 -30.04 38.84
C ARG A 149 50.99 -29.73 39.03
N LEU A 150 51.45 -28.58 38.54
CA LEU A 150 52.83 -28.14 38.70
C LEU A 150 53.14 -27.67 40.14
N PHE A 151 52.15 -27.12 40.84
CA PHE A 151 52.30 -26.60 42.20
C PHE A 151 51.83 -27.57 43.31
N SER A 152 51.14 -28.65 42.96
CA SER A 152 50.79 -29.72 43.90
C SER A 152 51.93 -30.73 43.92
N PHE A 153 52.69 -30.74 45.01
CA PHE A 153 53.65 -31.80 45.28
C PHE A 153 53.08 -32.68 46.40
N THR A 154 53.05 -33.99 46.16
CA THR A 154 52.67 -34.96 47.19
C THR A 154 53.86 -35.18 48.10
N LEU A 155 53.78 -34.61 49.32
CA LEU A 155 54.82 -34.74 50.34
C LEU A 155 55.06 -36.22 50.73
N LYS A 156 54.03 -37.04 50.60
CA LYS A 156 54.05 -38.48 50.87
C LYS A 156 53.24 -39.22 49.82
N GLU A 157 53.79 -40.30 49.31
CA GLU A 157 53.07 -41.29 48.51
C GLU A 157 53.01 -42.59 49.30
N LYS A 158 51.81 -43.10 49.58
CA LYS A 158 51.59 -44.32 50.40
C LYS A 158 52.26 -44.27 51.79
N GLY A 159 52.34 -43.08 52.40
CA GLY A 159 52.93 -42.89 53.73
C GLY A 159 54.45 -42.71 53.76
N VAL A 160 55.14 -42.89 52.63
CA VAL A 160 56.60 -42.72 52.50
C VAL A 160 56.90 -41.44 51.72
N VAL A 161 57.94 -40.70 52.13
CA VAL A 161 58.44 -39.53 51.39
C VAL A 161 59.27 -40.07 50.22
N PRO A 162 58.89 -39.79 48.95
CA PRO A 162 59.65 -40.26 47.80
C PRO A 162 61.06 -39.66 47.80
N ASP A 163 62.04 -40.42 47.30
CA ASP A 163 63.45 -39.96 47.26
C ASP A 163 63.60 -38.68 46.43
N SER A 164 62.81 -38.51 45.36
CA SER A 164 62.79 -37.26 44.58
C SER A 164 62.35 -36.02 45.37
N THR A 165 61.41 -36.19 46.32
CA THR A 165 61.01 -35.12 47.24
C THR A 165 62.10 -34.86 48.29
N ARG A 166 62.81 -35.91 48.71
CA ARG A 166 63.93 -35.82 49.65
C ARG A 166 65.09 -35.04 49.04
N ASP A 167 65.43 -35.36 47.80
CA ASP A 167 66.50 -34.73 47.02
C ASP A 167 66.22 -33.24 46.81
N MET A 168 64.99 -32.89 46.43
CA MET A 168 64.56 -31.49 46.29
C MET A 168 64.64 -30.70 47.60
N ILE A 169 64.29 -31.32 48.74
CA ILE A 169 64.42 -30.69 50.06
C ILE A 169 65.90 -30.49 50.40
N THR A 170 66.76 -31.46 50.12
CA THR A 170 68.21 -31.31 50.32
C THR A 170 68.82 -30.24 49.42
N ASP A 171 68.39 -30.13 48.17
CA ASP A 171 68.84 -29.09 47.25
C ASP A 171 68.40 -27.69 47.69
N LEU A 172 67.16 -27.54 48.18
CA LEU A 172 66.68 -26.29 48.80
C LEU A 172 67.49 -25.91 50.06
N VAL A 173 67.83 -26.90 50.89
CA VAL A 173 68.70 -26.69 52.07
C VAL A 173 70.11 -26.28 51.65
N ALA A 174 70.62 -26.82 50.55
CA ALA A 174 71.96 -26.54 50.03
C ALA A 174 72.05 -25.18 49.30
N LEU A 175 71.04 -24.81 48.50
CA LEU A 175 71.04 -23.60 47.67
C LEU A 175 70.74 -22.31 48.46
N ASP A 176 69.81 -22.34 49.42
CA ASP A 176 69.40 -21.14 50.16
C ASP A 176 70.13 -20.97 51.51
N GLY A 177 71.13 -21.80 51.82
CA GLY A 177 71.86 -21.76 53.09
C GLY A 177 70.96 -21.92 54.33
N VAL A 178 69.78 -22.51 54.16
CA VAL A 178 68.77 -22.62 55.21
C VAL A 178 69.21 -23.69 56.20
N ARG A 179 69.46 -23.31 57.45
CA ARG A 179 69.83 -24.25 58.51
C ARG A 179 68.80 -25.38 58.59
N PRO A 180 69.20 -26.68 58.56
CA PRO A 180 68.28 -27.82 58.53
C PRO A 180 67.20 -27.79 59.62
N ASN A 181 67.56 -27.30 60.80
CA ASN A 181 66.64 -27.17 61.95
C ASN A 181 65.49 -26.18 61.70
N LYS A 182 65.68 -25.16 60.85
CA LYS A 182 64.60 -24.23 60.46
C LYS A 182 63.63 -24.90 59.48
N VAL A 183 64.12 -25.70 58.53
CA VAL A 183 63.26 -26.43 57.57
C VAL A 183 62.39 -27.45 58.30
N VAL A 184 62.97 -28.22 59.23
CA VAL A 184 62.21 -29.15 60.08
C VAL A 184 61.21 -28.41 60.98
N GLY A 185 61.58 -27.23 61.51
CA GLY A 185 60.69 -26.40 62.31
C GLY A 185 59.49 -25.85 61.52
N VAL A 186 59.70 -25.41 60.29
CA VAL A 186 58.65 -24.92 59.39
C VAL A 186 57.75 -26.08 58.94
N LEU A 187 58.31 -27.22 58.54
CA LEU A 187 57.54 -28.43 58.22
C LEU A 187 56.72 -28.91 59.40
N LYS A 188 57.26 -28.91 60.63
CA LYS A 188 56.51 -29.24 61.84
C LYS A 188 55.38 -28.25 62.10
N ARG A 189 55.60 -26.94 61.92
CA ARG A 189 54.54 -25.93 62.08
C ARG A 189 53.44 -26.08 61.04
N ILE A 190 53.79 -26.33 59.78
CA ILE A 190 52.82 -26.56 58.71
C ILE A 190 52.05 -27.85 58.96
N ALA A 191 52.73 -28.93 59.34
CA ALA A 191 52.08 -30.19 59.72
C ALA A 191 51.13 -29.99 60.91
N PHE A 192 51.55 -29.27 61.95
CA PHE A 192 50.73 -28.97 63.12
C PHE A 192 49.50 -28.12 62.74
N LEU A 193 49.66 -27.08 61.92
CA LEU A 193 48.55 -26.26 61.44
C LEU A 193 47.58 -27.05 60.56
N SER A 194 48.09 -27.91 59.68
CA SER A 194 47.24 -28.77 58.84
C SER A 194 46.49 -29.83 59.64
N PHE A 195 47.12 -30.40 60.67
CA PHE A 195 46.50 -31.36 61.58
C PHE A 195 45.45 -30.68 62.48
N PHE A 196 45.74 -29.47 62.96
CA PHE A 196 44.80 -28.67 63.74
C PHE A 196 43.60 -28.22 62.92
N ALA A 197 43.82 -27.78 61.67
CA ALA A 197 42.74 -27.44 60.75
C ALA A 197 41.86 -28.65 60.39
N LEU A 198 42.46 -29.84 60.22
CA LEU A 198 41.71 -31.08 59.98
C LEU A 198 40.93 -31.53 61.22
N ALA A 199 41.50 -31.38 62.42
CA ALA A 199 40.83 -31.68 63.69
C ALA A 199 39.63 -30.76 63.93
N VAL A 200 39.78 -29.45 63.72
CA VAL A 200 38.69 -28.47 63.81
C VAL A 200 37.61 -28.74 62.76
N ALA A 201 37.99 -29.12 61.54
CA ALA A 201 37.03 -29.49 60.50
C ALA A 201 36.29 -30.82 60.80
N LEU A 202 36.95 -31.79 61.45
CA LEU A 202 36.31 -33.03 61.91
C LEU A 202 35.38 -32.78 63.10
N GLU A 203 35.76 -31.91 64.04
CA GLU A 203 34.95 -31.57 65.21
C GLU A 203 33.67 -30.83 64.79
N ALA A 204 33.76 -29.92 63.81
CA ALA A 204 32.61 -29.27 63.18
C ALA A 204 31.70 -30.23 62.38
N ALA A 205 32.23 -31.37 61.91
CA ALA A 205 31.46 -32.39 61.19
C ALA A 205 30.80 -33.42 62.13
N VAL A 206 31.35 -33.63 63.33
CA VAL A 206 30.83 -34.59 64.33
C VAL A 206 29.81 -33.94 65.28
N PHE A 207 29.91 -32.63 65.53
CA PHE A 207 28.90 -31.85 66.24
C PHE A 207 28.38 -30.71 65.35
N PRO A 208 27.42 -30.96 64.44
CA PRO A 208 26.71 -29.88 63.79
C PRO A 208 25.92 -29.14 64.87
N SER A 209 26.21 -27.86 65.04
CA SER A 209 25.45 -26.97 65.93
C SER A 209 23.95 -27.03 65.59
N PRO A 210 23.04 -27.08 66.57
CA PRO A 210 21.59 -27.05 66.34
C PRO A 210 21.11 -25.74 65.71
#